data_AF-A0A844GZ35-F1
#
_entry.id   AF-A0A844GZ35-F1
#
_cell.length_a   1.000
_cell.length_b   1.000
_cell.length_c   1.000
_cell.angle_alpha   90.00
_cell.angle_beta   90.00
_cell.angle_gamma   90.00
#
_symmetry.space_group_name_H-M   'P 1'
#
loop_
_entity.id
_entity.type
_entity.pdbx_description
1 polymer ?
#
loop_
_entity_poly.entity_id
_entity_poly.type
_entity_poly.pdbx_seq_one_letter_code
_entity_poly.pdbx_strand_id
1 'polypeptide(L)'
;MSDEQELAPEAGQEVVADAQAAEGQVKDQTAEDQTDGEQPDEESEDEKRRKESAKERRDRDKAYKQRLRDEADSARKRADEAESRRESIIRAGQQGEAPRREQFSDPAEYVAAQAIWKWQQSAAQHAAGEANSAAERERQQAEQFELAERQIAQQQWTEQLVEARMKYADFDAVALAPDVPITEGIADIIRSSDAAADLAYYLGQNRAEAMRIAQMPPMSAARELGRIEASLTAPKPRTASTAPPPITPGKASGSGAKSPDKMSAEEYRAWRESGGKF
;
A
#
# COMPACT_ATOMS: atom_id res chain seq x y z
N MET A 1 10.96 -28.18 -73.31
CA MET A 1 12.33 -28.64 -73.00
C MET A 1 12.44 -28.61 -71.48
N SER A 2 11.60 -29.31 -70.71
CA SER A 2 11.33 -30.77 -70.66
C SER A 2 12.47 -31.55 -70.00
N ASP A 3 12.06 -32.49 -69.14
CA ASP A 3 12.78 -33.50 -68.34
C ASP A 3 13.11 -33.04 -66.91
N GLU A 4 12.36 -33.34 -65.84
CA GLU A 4 11.52 -34.51 -65.46
C GLU A 4 12.32 -35.78 -65.12
N GLN A 5 12.41 -36.09 -63.81
CA GLN A 5 12.31 -37.41 -63.15
C GLN A 5 12.74 -37.24 -61.68
N GLU A 6 11.82 -37.13 -60.71
CA GLU A 6 11.15 -38.22 -59.99
C GLU A 6 12.10 -39.19 -59.28
N LEU A 7 12.02 -39.26 -57.94
CA LEU A 7 11.41 -40.40 -57.25
C LEU A 7 11.05 -40.01 -55.81
N ALA A 8 9.79 -40.26 -55.45
CA ALA A 8 9.18 -40.10 -54.13
C ALA A 8 8.99 -41.52 -53.47
N PRO A 9 8.08 -41.75 -52.50
CA PRO A 9 8.39 -42.10 -51.11
C PRO A 9 7.79 -43.45 -50.62
N GLU A 10 8.12 -43.90 -49.40
CA GLU A 10 7.35 -44.89 -48.60
C GLU A 10 7.20 -44.31 -47.18
N ALA A 11 6.01 -44.08 -46.61
CA ALA A 11 4.95 -45.02 -46.19
C ALA A 11 5.46 -46.04 -45.15
N GLY A 12 4.88 -46.22 -43.96
CA GLY A 12 3.64 -45.66 -43.42
C GLY A 12 3.34 -46.09 -41.98
N GLN A 13 2.12 -45.71 -41.57
CA GLN A 13 1.23 -46.24 -40.50
C GLN A 13 1.72 -46.14 -39.04
N GLU A 14 1.12 -45.32 -38.15
CA GLU A 14 -0.29 -45.20 -37.70
C GLU A 14 -0.76 -46.46 -36.94
N VAL A 15 -1.04 -46.34 -35.62
CA VAL A 15 -2.37 -46.61 -35.01
C VAL A 15 -2.39 -46.41 -33.46
N VAL A 16 -3.41 -45.67 -33.02
CA VAL A 16 -4.33 -45.82 -31.83
C VAL A 16 -3.75 -45.93 -30.41
N ALA A 17 -4.05 -45.02 -29.47
CA ALA A 17 -5.32 -44.66 -28.81
C ALA A 17 -5.76 -45.61 -27.67
N ASP A 18 -5.85 -45.00 -26.47
CA ASP A 18 -6.77 -45.24 -25.34
C ASP A 18 -6.72 -46.56 -24.54
N ALA A 19 -6.52 -46.46 -23.21
CA ALA A 19 -7.39 -47.05 -22.18
C ALA A 19 -6.81 -46.93 -20.76
N GLN A 20 -7.73 -46.82 -19.81
CA GLN A 20 -7.62 -46.38 -18.43
C GLN A 20 -7.09 -47.42 -17.42
N ALA A 21 -6.71 -46.88 -16.24
CA ALA A 21 -6.93 -47.37 -14.88
C ALA A 21 -6.29 -48.70 -14.41
N ALA A 22 -5.45 -48.59 -13.38
CA ALA A 22 -5.44 -49.54 -12.25
C ALA A 22 -4.82 -48.89 -11.00
N GLU A 23 -5.55 -48.99 -9.89
CA GLU A 23 -5.21 -48.52 -8.55
C GLU A 23 -4.06 -49.33 -7.89
N GLY A 24 -3.38 -48.66 -6.96
CA GLY A 24 -3.10 -49.21 -5.63
C GLY A 24 -1.90 -50.13 -5.46
N GLN A 25 -0.83 -49.61 -4.85
CA GLN A 25 -0.19 -50.33 -3.74
C GLN A 25 0.62 -49.39 -2.83
N VAL A 26 0.12 -49.30 -1.60
CA VAL A 26 0.77 -48.73 -0.42
C VAL A 26 1.93 -49.65 -0.01
N LYS A 27 3.13 -49.09 0.17
CA LYS A 27 4.17 -49.70 1.00
C LYS A 27 4.74 -48.65 1.95
N ASP A 28 4.27 -48.80 3.18
CA ASP A 28 4.86 -48.39 4.44
C ASP A 28 6.33 -48.81 4.52
N GLN A 29 7.22 -47.84 4.73
CA GLN A 29 8.53 -48.05 5.33
C GLN A 29 8.83 -46.87 6.26
N THR A 30 8.48 -47.08 7.52
CA THR A 30 9.04 -46.44 8.70
C THR A 30 10.56 -46.54 8.67
N ALA A 31 11.24 -45.40 8.64
CA ALA A 31 12.61 -45.26 9.09
C ALA A 31 12.61 -44.16 10.15
N GLU A 32 12.68 -44.59 11.41
CA GLU A 32 13.10 -43.75 12.52
C GLU A 32 14.55 -43.33 12.25
N ASP A 33 14.80 -42.03 12.20
CA ASP A 33 16.11 -41.50 12.59
C ASP A 33 15.89 -40.25 13.44
N GLN A 34 16.20 -40.40 14.72
CA GLN A 34 16.31 -39.31 15.68
C GLN A 34 17.62 -38.59 15.40
N THR A 35 17.55 -37.35 14.95
CA THR A 35 18.64 -36.40 15.17
C THR A 35 18.10 -35.18 15.90
N ASP A 36 18.40 -35.20 17.20
CA ASP A 36 18.37 -34.05 18.09
C ASP A 36 19.28 -32.96 17.51
N GLY A 37 18.67 -31.84 17.16
CA GLY A 37 19.30 -30.73 16.48
C GLY A 37 18.47 -29.49 16.76
N GLU A 38 18.66 -28.91 17.94
CA GLU A 38 18.12 -27.63 18.34
C GLU A 38 18.64 -26.54 17.40
N GLN A 39 17.94 -26.34 16.28
CA GLN A 39 18.01 -25.15 15.46
C GLN A 39 17.12 -24.08 16.10
N PRO A 40 17.55 -22.81 16.12
CA PRO A 40 16.66 -21.74 16.55
C PRO A 40 15.45 -21.72 15.60
N ASP A 41 14.24 -21.69 16.17
CA ASP A 41 12.99 -21.43 15.45
C ASP A 41 13.07 -20.07 14.75
N GLU A 42 13.71 -20.01 13.57
CA GLU A 42 13.43 -18.99 12.58
C GLU A 42 12.08 -19.35 11.95
N GLU A 43 11.01 -19.04 12.67
CA GLU A 43 9.66 -19.00 12.10
C GLU A 43 9.71 -18.19 10.80
N SER A 44 9.29 -18.85 9.72
CA SER A 44 9.17 -18.22 8.41
C SER A 44 8.30 -16.97 8.51
N GLU A 45 8.58 -15.95 7.68
CA GLU A 45 7.78 -14.73 7.62
C GLU A 45 6.27 -15.05 7.42
N ASP A 46 5.95 -16.13 6.70
CA ASP A 46 4.57 -16.58 6.51
C ASP A 46 3.91 -17.19 7.76
N GLU A 47 4.67 -17.82 8.66
CA GLU A 47 4.13 -18.29 9.94
C GLU A 47 3.92 -17.15 10.92
N LYS A 48 4.83 -16.18 10.97
CA LYS A 48 4.65 -14.93 11.75
C LYS A 48 3.41 -14.17 11.27
N ARG A 49 3.24 -14.05 9.95
CA ARG A 49 2.05 -13.45 9.30
C ARG A 49 0.73 -14.09 9.75
N ARG A 50 0.70 -15.40 10.00
CA ARG A 50 -0.52 -16.12 10.42
C ARG A 50 -0.85 -15.91 11.89
N LYS A 51 0.15 -15.61 12.73
CA LYS A 51 -0.02 -15.39 14.18
C LYS A 51 -0.31 -13.93 14.55
N GLU A 52 -0.03 -12.99 13.66
CA GLU A 52 -0.27 -11.56 13.85
C GLU A 52 -1.77 -11.20 13.88
N SER A 53 -2.10 -10.23 14.74
CA SER A 53 -3.43 -9.64 14.78
C SER A 53 -3.76 -8.91 13.47
N ALA A 54 -5.04 -8.78 13.14
CA ALA A 54 -5.48 -8.06 11.94
C ALA A 54 -4.97 -6.60 11.89
N LYS A 55 -4.74 -5.98 13.05
CA LYS A 55 -4.19 -4.63 13.15
C LYS A 55 -2.70 -4.59 12.80
N GLU A 56 -1.90 -5.50 13.36
CA GLU A 56 -0.45 -5.58 13.07
C GLU A 56 -0.18 -5.85 11.59
N ARG A 57 -0.97 -6.74 10.97
CA ARG A 57 -0.87 -7.00 9.53
C ARG A 57 -1.10 -5.74 8.70
N ARG A 58 -2.15 -4.97 9.01
CA ARG A 58 -2.47 -3.70 8.34
C ARG A 58 -1.38 -2.65 8.53
N ASP A 59 -0.88 -2.49 9.76
CA ASP A 59 0.17 -1.52 10.08
C ASP A 59 1.49 -1.86 9.35
N ARG A 60 1.86 -3.15 9.27
CA ARG A 60 3.03 -3.60 8.50
C ARG A 60 2.85 -3.35 7.00
N ASP A 61 1.73 -3.75 6.43
CA ASP A 61 1.50 -3.60 4.99
C ASP A 61 1.49 -2.12 4.60
N LYS A 62 0.95 -1.24 5.46
CA LYS A 62 1.01 0.21 5.30
C LYS A 62 2.46 0.72 5.33
N ALA A 63 3.26 0.28 6.29
CA ALA A 63 4.68 0.63 6.36
C ALA A 63 5.47 0.11 5.15
N TYR A 64 5.12 -1.06 4.63
CA TYR A 64 5.73 -1.61 3.43
C TYR A 64 5.38 -0.80 2.17
N LYS A 65 4.10 -0.47 1.96
CA LYS A 65 3.68 0.45 0.88
C LYS A 65 4.35 1.81 0.97
N GLN A 66 4.47 2.37 2.17
CA GLN A 66 5.15 3.66 2.36
C GLN A 66 6.62 3.59 1.93
N ARG A 67 7.34 2.52 2.31
CA ARG A 67 8.72 2.31 1.87
C ARG A 67 8.83 2.22 0.35
N LEU A 68 7.95 1.47 -0.31
CA LEU A 68 7.94 1.38 -1.78
C LEU A 68 7.72 2.76 -2.44
N ARG A 69 6.82 3.59 -1.90
CA ARG A 69 6.61 4.96 -2.40
C ARG A 69 7.84 5.84 -2.21
N ASP A 70 8.44 5.80 -1.02
CA ASP A 70 9.64 6.58 -0.73
C ASP A 70 10.81 6.15 -1.63
N GLU A 71 10.95 4.84 -1.89
CA GLU A 71 11.92 4.26 -2.82
C GLU A 71 11.66 4.71 -4.27
N ALA A 72 10.41 4.64 -4.74
CA ALA A 72 10.00 5.12 -6.06
C ALA A 72 10.31 6.62 -6.24
N ASP A 73 9.96 7.44 -5.26
CA ASP A 73 10.23 8.89 -5.27
C ASP A 73 11.73 9.18 -5.28
N SER A 74 12.52 8.42 -4.51
CA SER A 74 13.98 8.55 -4.51
C SER A 74 14.59 8.17 -5.86
N ALA A 75 14.07 7.12 -6.51
CA ALA A 75 14.50 6.69 -7.84
C ALA A 75 14.14 7.72 -8.91
N ARG A 76 12.93 8.29 -8.87
CA ARG A 76 12.51 9.39 -9.75
C ARG A 76 13.43 10.61 -9.62
N LYS A 77 13.76 11.04 -8.40
CA LYS A 77 14.71 12.16 -8.19
C LYS A 77 16.09 11.87 -8.75
N ARG A 78 16.62 10.66 -8.55
CA ARG A 78 17.91 10.25 -9.13
C ARG A 78 17.86 10.24 -10.67
N ALA A 79 16.73 9.83 -11.25
CA ALA A 79 16.53 9.89 -12.71
C ALA A 79 16.54 11.34 -13.22
N ASP A 80 15.82 12.24 -12.56
CA ASP A 80 15.76 13.67 -12.92
C ASP A 80 17.14 14.34 -12.80
N GLU A 81 17.90 14.02 -11.75
CA GLU A 81 19.28 14.49 -11.57
C GLU A 81 20.21 13.98 -12.68
N ALA A 82 20.08 12.71 -13.06
CA ALA A 82 20.86 12.12 -14.16
C ALA A 82 20.52 12.74 -15.52
N GLU A 83 19.24 13.05 -15.76
CA GLU A 83 18.78 13.75 -16.96
C GLU A 83 19.29 15.20 -17.00
N SER A 84 19.21 15.93 -15.89
CA SER A 84 19.79 17.27 -15.75
C SER A 84 21.30 17.26 -15.98
N ARG A 85 22.02 16.26 -15.44
CA ARG A 85 23.44 16.05 -15.73
C ARG A 85 23.66 15.80 -17.22
N ARG A 86 22.89 14.92 -17.87
CA ARG A 86 22.98 14.66 -19.31
C ARG A 86 22.81 15.95 -20.11
N GLU A 87 21.80 16.77 -19.80
CA GLU A 87 21.58 18.05 -20.46
C GLU A 87 22.74 19.01 -20.27
N SER A 88 23.33 19.06 -19.07
CA SER A 88 24.49 19.90 -18.79
C SER A 88 25.72 19.48 -19.60
N ILE A 89 25.94 18.17 -19.78
CA ILE A 89 27.04 17.61 -20.58
C ILE A 89 26.85 17.94 -22.05
N ILE A 90 25.64 17.74 -22.58
CA ILE A 90 25.30 18.09 -23.97
C ILE A 90 25.53 19.59 -24.20
N ARG A 91 25.03 20.42 -23.28
CA ARG A 91 25.21 21.87 -23.36
C ARG A 91 26.68 22.24 -23.36
N ALA A 92 27.48 21.69 -22.44
CA ALA A 92 28.92 21.95 -22.36
C ALA A 92 29.65 21.51 -23.64
N GLY A 93 29.31 20.36 -24.22
CA GLY A 93 29.88 19.88 -25.49
C GLY A 93 29.49 20.67 -26.73
N GLN A 94 28.45 21.48 -26.64
CA GLN A 94 28.02 22.40 -27.70
C GLN A 94 28.55 23.83 -27.49
N GLN A 95 29.24 24.11 -26.38
CA GLN A 95 29.85 25.42 -26.16
C GLN A 95 31.07 25.59 -27.07
N GLY A 96 31.10 26.71 -27.78
CA GLY A 96 32.17 27.08 -28.70
C GLY A 96 31.73 26.98 -30.17
N GLU A 97 32.16 27.96 -30.95
CA GLU A 97 31.91 27.96 -32.40
C GLU A 97 32.86 26.99 -33.09
N ALA A 98 32.36 26.27 -34.11
CA ALA A 98 33.20 25.36 -34.88
C ALA A 98 34.38 26.14 -35.52
N PRO A 99 35.62 25.62 -35.45
CA PRO A 99 36.78 26.27 -36.06
C PRO A 99 36.50 26.54 -37.53
N ARG A 100 36.66 27.80 -37.96
CA ARG A 100 36.43 28.23 -39.34
C ARG A 100 37.75 28.31 -40.09
N ARG A 101 37.74 27.94 -41.37
CA ARG A 101 38.96 27.93 -42.19
C ARG A 101 39.66 29.29 -42.22
N GLU A 102 38.88 30.36 -42.24
CA GLU A 102 39.32 31.75 -42.33
C GLU A 102 40.12 32.21 -41.09
N GLN A 103 40.04 31.46 -39.98
CA GLN A 103 40.74 31.79 -38.73
C GLN A 103 42.20 31.29 -38.70
N PHE A 104 42.62 30.48 -39.68
CA PHE A 104 43.93 29.82 -39.68
C PHE A 104 44.70 30.12 -40.97
N SER A 105 45.97 30.50 -40.83
CA SER A 105 46.90 30.71 -41.94
C SER A 105 47.49 29.40 -42.46
N ASP A 106 47.81 28.45 -41.57
CA ASP A 106 48.33 27.12 -41.92
C ASP A 106 47.19 26.08 -42.04
N PRO A 107 47.09 25.34 -43.16
CA PRO A 107 46.18 24.23 -43.25
C PRO A 107 46.28 23.15 -42.16
N ALA A 108 47.48 22.86 -41.66
CA ALA A 108 47.67 21.84 -40.63
C ALA A 108 47.04 22.27 -39.29
N GLU A 109 47.15 23.55 -38.93
CA GLU A 109 46.54 24.12 -37.72
C GLU A 109 45.02 24.05 -37.76
N TYR A 110 44.39 24.37 -38.89
CA TYR A 110 42.95 24.23 -39.07
C TYR A 110 42.47 22.78 -38.88
N VAL A 111 43.18 21.81 -39.47
CA VAL A 111 42.85 20.38 -39.34
C VAL A 111 42.99 19.93 -37.88
N ALA A 112 44.07 20.34 -37.19
CA ALA A 112 44.28 20.04 -35.78
C ALA A 112 43.17 20.65 -34.90
N ALA A 113 42.82 21.92 -35.12
CA ALA A 113 41.75 22.60 -34.39
C ALA A 113 40.39 21.93 -34.61
N GLN A 114 40.06 21.58 -35.86
CA GLN A 114 38.82 20.87 -36.17
C GLN A 114 38.79 19.46 -35.55
N ALA A 115 39.92 18.76 -35.51
CA ALA A 115 40.03 17.46 -34.87
C ALA A 115 39.79 17.55 -33.35
N ILE A 116 40.38 18.55 -32.68
CA ILE A 116 40.16 18.80 -31.24
C ILE A 116 38.68 19.11 -30.98
N TRP A 117 38.06 19.99 -31.77
CA TRP A 117 36.64 20.34 -31.62
C TRP A 117 35.72 19.13 -31.80
N LYS A 118 35.94 18.31 -32.83
CA LYS A 118 35.17 17.07 -33.05
C LYS A 118 35.38 16.05 -31.92
N TRP A 119 36.60 15.95 -31.40
CA TRP A 119 36.89 15.08 -30.26
C TRP A 119 36.15 15.53 -29.01
N GLN A 120 36.14 16.84 -28.70
CA GLN A 120 35.36 17.39 -27.59
C GLN A 120 33.87 17.11 -27.73
N GLN A 121 33.32 17.28 -28.94
CA GLN A 121 31.92 16.97 -29.23
C GLN A 121 31.62 15.47 -29.03
N SER A 122 32.48 14.58 -29.52
CA SER A 122 32.34 13.13 -29.35
C SER A 122 32.45 12.73 -27.87
N ALA A 123 33.40 13.31 -27.13
CA ALA A 123 33.58 13.05 -25.71
C ALA A 123 32.33 13.46 -24.90
N ALA A 124 31.76 14.63 -25.21
CA ALA A 124 30.51 15.06 -24.60
C ALA A 124 29.32 14.16 -24.95
N GLN A 125 29.22 13.69 -26.20
CA GLN A 125 28.19 12.73 -26.60
C GLN A 125 28.31 11.40 -25.84
N HIS A 126 29.53 10.86 -25.69
CA HIS A 126 29.77 9.65 -24.91
C HIS A 126 29.37 9.83 -23.45
N ALA A 127 29.83 10.90 -22.79
CA ALA A 127 29.47 11.21 -21.41
C ALA A 127 27.96 11.43 -21.22
N ALA A 128 27.29 12.05 -22.21
CA ALA A 128 25.84 12.20 -22.20
C ALA A 128 25.11 10.85 -22.34
N GLY A 129 25.65 9.92 -23.13
CA GLY A 129 25.13 8.55 -23.25
C GLY A 129 25.23 7.76 -21.95
N GLU A 130 26.32 7.91 -21.19
CA GLU A 130 26.47 7.31 -19.87
C GLU A 130 25.45 7.87 -18.87
N ALA A 131 25.27 9.20 -18.85
CA ALA A 131 24.27 9.86 -18.02
C ALA A 131 22.84 9.44 -18.41
N ASN A 132 22.56 9.28 -19.70
CA ASN A 132 21.28 8.75 -20.18
C ASN A 132 21.03 7.32 -19.70
N SER A 133 22.04 6.46 -19.78
CA SER A 133 21.96 5.07 -19.32
C SER A 133 21.73 4.98 -17.82
N ALA A 134 22.30 5.91 -17.04
CA ALA A 134 22.02 6.05 -15.63
C ALA A 134 20.55 6.47 -15.39
N ALA A 135 20.08 7.53 -16.06
CA ALA A 135 18.70 8.01 -15.94
C ALA A 135 17.68 6.90 -16.27
N GLU A 136 17.92 6.14 -17.34
CA GLU A 136 17.06 5.03 -17.76
C GLU A 136 16.98 3.93 -16.69
N ARG A 137 18.12 3.53 -16.10
CA ARG A 137 18.11 2.56 -14.99
C ARG A 137 17.31 3.04 -13.80
N GLU A 138 17.42 4.33 -13.47
CA GLU A 138 16.69 4.92 -12.34
C GLU A 138 15.18 5.00 -12.60
N ARG A 139 14.77 5.32 -13.83
CA ARG A 139 13.36 5.26 -14.24
C ARG A 139 12.80 3.85 -14.15
N GLN A 140 13.55 2.87 -14.66
CA GLN A 140 13.15 1.46 -14.58
C GLN A 140 13.02 0.98 -13.13
N GLN A 141 13.89 1.42 -12.22
CA GLN A 141 13.75 1.14 -10.79
C GLN A 141 12.46 1.75 -10.21
N ALA A 142 12.17 3.02 -10.50
CA ALA A 142 10.94 3.67 -10.05
C ALA A 142 9.69 2.93 -10.54
N GLU A 143 9.66 2.54 -11.82
CA GLU A 143 8.56 1.77 -12.41
C GLU A 143 8.37 0.40 -11.74
N GLN A 144 9.46 -0.27 -11.35
CA GLN A 144 9.39 -1.54 -10.61
C GLN A 144 8.75 -1.36 -9.23
N PHE A 145 9.12 -0.31 -8.49
CA PHE A 145 8.51 -0.02 -7.19
C PHE A 145 7.01 0.30 -7.31
N GLU A 146 6.62 1.06 -8.34
CA GLU A 146 5.21 1.37 -8.61
C GLU A 146 4.40 0.15 -9.06
N LEU A 147 5.02 -0.75 -9.83
CA LEU A 147 4.40 -2.01 -10.19
C LEU A 147 4.18 -2.88 -8.95
N ALA A 148 5.18 -2.97 -8.06
CA ALA A 148 5.07 -3.69 -6.80
C ALA A 148 3.95 -3.11 -5.92
N GLU A 149 3.86 -1.78 -5.79
CA GLU A 149 2.79 -1.13 -5.05
C GLU A 149 1.40 -1.47 -5.63
N ARG A 150 1.24 -1.42 -6.96
CA ARG A 150 -0.01 -1.78 -7.64
C ARG A 150 -0.39 -3.24 -7.41
N GLN A 151 0.57 -4.15 -7.42
CA GLN A 151 0.33 -5.56 -7.13
C GLN A 151 -0.17 -5.76 -5.70
N ILE A 152 0.43 -5.09 -4.71
CA ILE A 152 -0.01 -5.15 -3.31
C ILE A 152 -1.43 -4.60 -3.18
N ALA A 153 -1.71 -3.44 -3.80
CA ALA A 153 -3.05 -2.86 -3.81
C ALA A 153 -4.09 -3.81 -4.42
N GLN A 154 -3.75 -4.53 -5.49
CA GLN A 154 -4.63 -5.51 -6.12
C GLN A 154 -4.90 -6.74 -5.24
N GLN A 155 -3.88 -7.23 -4.53
CA GLN A 155 -4.03 -8.33 -3.58
C GLN A 155 -4.95 -7.92 -2.43
N GLN A 156 -4.69 -6.77 -1.82
CA GLN A 156 -5.52 -6.23 -0.74
C GLN A 156 -6.95 -5.96 -1.18
N TRP A 157 -7.15 -5.43 -2.39
CA TRP A 157 -8.49 -5.28 -2.97
C TRP A 157 -9.23 -6.61 -3.00
N THR A 158 -8.57 -7.68 -3.46
CA THR A 158 -9.18 -9.02 -3.55
C THR A 158 -9.55 -9.56 -2.16
N GLU A 159 -8.70 -9.36 -1.16
CA GLU A 159 -8.99 -9.73 0.23
C GLU A 159 -10.17 -8.95 0.81
N GLN A 160 -10.19 -7.63 0.60
CA GLN A 160 -11.27 -6.76 1.07
C GLN A 160 -12.61 -7.07 0.41
N LEU A 161 -12.62 -7.52 -0.86
CA LEU A 161 -13.84 -7.99 -1.51
C LEU A 161 -14.47 -9.18 -0.78
N VAL A 162 -13.66 -10.12 -0.29
CA VAL A 162 -14.13 -11.27 0.48
C VAL A 162 -14.73 -10.81 1.80
N GLU A 163 -14.03 -9.93 2.53
CA GLU A 163 -14.53 -9.34 3.79
C GLU A 163 -15.84 -8.56 3.57
N ALA A 164 -15.91 -7.77 2.51
CA ALA A 164 -17.07 -6.93 2.22
C ALA A 164 -18.31 -7.75 1.83
N ARG A 165 -18.16 -8.86 1.09
CA ARG A 165 -19.26 -9.79 0.79
C ARG A 165 -19.81 -10.48 2.03
N MET A 166 -18.98 -10.71 3.05
CA MET A 166 -19.44 -11.23 4.34
C MET A 166 -20.18 -10.15 5.16
N LYS A 167 -19.78 -8.88 5.01
CA LYS A 167 -20.33 -7.74 5.75
C LYS A 167 -21.62 -7.18 5.13
N TYR A 168 -21.70 -7.15 3.81
CA TYR A 168 -22.81 -6.60 3.03
C TYR A 168 -23.33 -7.65 2.05
N ALA A 169 -24.56 -8.13 2.28
CA ALA A 169 -25.16 -9.18 1.45
C ALA A 169 -25.43 -8.72 0.01
N ASP A 170 -25.63 -7.42 -0.21
CA ASP A 170 -25.89 -6.79 -1.50
C ASP A 170 -24.63 -6.17 -2.12
N PHE A 171 -23.44 -6.47 -1.60
CA PHE A 171 -22.18 -5.83 -2.00
C PHE A 171 -21.99 -5.81 -3.53
N ASP A 172 -22.03 -6.97 -4.18
CA ASP A 172 -21.76 -7.06 -5.62
C ASP A 172 -22.79 -6.28 -6.45
N ALA A 173 -24.06 -6.26 -6.01
CA ALA A 173 -25.14 -5.56 -6.69
C ALA A 173 -25.11 -4.03 -6.49
N VAL A 174 -24.39 -3.56 -5.48
CA VAL A 174 -24.30 -2.13 -5.15
C VAL A 174 -22.95 -1.54 -5.56
N ALA A 175 -21.85 -2.18 -5.17
CA ALA A 175 -20.49 -1.69 -5.37
C ALA A 175 -19.90 -2.03 -6.75
N LEU A 176 -20.25 -3.21 -7.29
CA LEU A 176 -19.69 -3.73 -8.55
C LEU A 176 -20.69 -3.67 -9.72
N ALA A 177 -21.82 -3.00 -9.52
CA ALA A 177 -22.80 -2.86 -10.58
C ALA A 177 -22.25 -1.99 -11.73
N PRO A 178 -22.51 -2.37 -12.99
CA PRO A 178 -21.94 -1.70 -14.16
C PRO A 178 -22.47 -0.27 -14.36
N ASP A 179 -23.56 0.10 -13.69
CA ASP A 179 -24.17 1.43 -13.74
C ASP A 179 -23.55 2.40 -12.71
N VAL A 180 -22.65 1.92 -11.84
CA VAL A 180 -21.95 2.80 -10.90
C VAL A 180 -20.92 3.62 -11.68
N PRO A 181 -20.99 4.96 -11.62
CA PRO A 181 -20.18 5.85 -12.43
C PRO A 181 -18.76 5.99 -11.84
N ILE A 182 -17.98 4.92 -11.88
CA ILE A 182 -16.58 4.87 -11.45
C ILE A 182 -15.71 4.77 -12.70
N THR A 183 -14.92 5.82 -12.95
CA THR A 183 -13.91 5.82 -14.02
C THR A 183 -12.69 5.00 -13.60
N GLU A 184 -11.88 4.56 -14.57
CA GLU A 184 -10.67 3.77 -14.29
C GLU A 184 -9.71 4.48 -13.32
N GLY A 185 -9.45 5.79 -13.54
CA GLY A 185 -8.60 6.57 -12.65
C GLY A 185 -9.16 6.70 -11.22
N ILE A 186 -10.49 6.67 -11.05
CA ILE A 186 -11.10 6.61 -9.71
C ILE A 186 -10.96 5.21 -9.11
N ALA A 187 -11.14 4.17 -9.92
CA ALA A 187 -10.95 2.80 -9.47
C ALA A 187 -9.51 2.57 -8.98
N ASP A 188 -8.50 3.17 -9.62
CA ASP A 188 -7.11 3.17 -9.14
C ASP A 188 -6.98 3.84 -7.77
N ILE A 189 -7.58 5.03 -7.59
CA ILE A 189 -7.55 5.73 -6.30
C ILE A 189 -8.25 4.90 -5.22
N ILE A 190 -9.42 4.32 -5.52
CA ILE A 190 -10.14 3.44 -4.58
C ILE A 190 -9.28 2.25 -4.20
N ARG A 191 -8.65 1.56 -5.16
CA ARG A 191 -7.76 0.42 -4.87
C ARG A 191 -6.54 0.80 -4.03
N SER A 192 -6.10 2.06 -4.09
CA SER A 192 -5.00 2.55 -3.26
C SER A 192 -5.38 2.83 -1.79
N SER A 193 -6.67 2.91 -1.47
CA SER A 193 -7.22 3.18 -0.14
C SER A 193 -7.12 1.98 0.81
N ASP A 194 -6.98 2.25 2.11
CA ASP A 194 -6.96 1.22 3.15
C ASP A 194 -8.37 0.61 3.36
N ALA A 195 -9.43 1.31 2.92
CA ALA A 195 -10.84 0.88 3.02
C ALA A 195 -11.53 0.80 1.64
N ALA A 196 -10.79 0.35 0.62
CA ALA A 196 -11.22 0.29 -0.77
C ALA A 196 -12.62 -0.32 -0.99
N ALA A 197 -12.92 -1.48 -0.38
CA ALA A 197 -14.22 -2.13 -0.58
C ALA A 197 -15.38 -1.38 0.09
N ASP A 198 -15.17 -0.86 1.30
CA ASP A 198 -16.15 -0.01 1.99
C ASP A 198 -16.40 1.29 1.20
N LEU A 199 -15.35 1.86 0.59
CA LEU A 199 -15.44 3.05 -0.24
C LEU A 199 -16.21 2.78 -1.55
N ALA A 200 -15.93 1.67 -2.23
CA ALA A 200 -16.66 1.25 -3.41
C ALA A 200 -18.16 1.03 -3.12
N TYR A 201 -18.46 0.39 -1.99
CA TYR A 201 -19.84 0.20 -1.53
C TYR A 201 -20.55 1.52 -1.22
N TYR A 202 -19.88 2.45 -0.54
CA TYR A 202 -20.41 3.79 -0.28
C TYR A 202 -20.76 4.52 -1.59
N LEU A 203 -19.88 4.48 -2.59
CA LEU A 203 -20.12 5.12 -3.89
C LEU A 203 -21.26 4.44 -4.66
N GLY A 204 -21.38 3.12 -4.57
CA GLY A 204 -22.49 2.36 -5.11
C GLY A 204 -23.84 2.75 -4.51
N GLN A 205 -23.88 2.96 -3.19
CA GLN A 205 -25.08 3.46 -2.50
C GLN A 205 -25.36 4.93 -2.85
N ASN A 206 -24.32 5.73 -3.09
CA ASN A 206 -24.41 7.16 -3.34
C ASN A 206 -24.02 7.50 -4.79
N ARG A 207 -24.78 6.97 -5.77
CA ARG A 207 -24.48 7.15 -7.21
C ARG A 207 -24.32 8.61 -7.65
N ALA A 208 -25.12 9.53 -7.11
CA ALA A 208 -25.02 10.95 -7.43
C ALA A 208 -23.66 11.53 -6.99
N GLU A 209 -23.15 11.09 -5.85
CA GLU A 209 -21.85 11.49 -5.34
C GLU A 209 -20.73 10.84 -6.15
N ALA A 210 -20.88 9.57 -6.54
CA ALA A 210 -19.96 8.91 -7.45
C ALA A 210 -19.85 9.65 -8.79
N MET A 211 -20.98 10.09 -9.40
CA MET A 211 -20.95 10.91 -10.62
C MET A 211 -20.21 12.24 -10.42
N ARG A 212 -20.45 12.91 -9.28
CA ARG A 212 -19.80 14.18 -8.96
C ARG A 212 -18.29 14.01 -8.90
N ILE A 213 -17.82 12.96 -8.21
CA ILE A 213 -16.39 12.65 -8.07
C ILE A 213 -15.80 12.24 -9.43
N ALA A 214 -16.53 11.47 -10.25
CA ALA A 214 -16.13 11.07 -11.61
C ALA A 214 -15.84 12.23 -12.56
N GLN A 215 -16.46 13.39 -12.34
CA GLN A 215 -16.26 14.58 -13.16
C GLN A 215 -15.13 15.49 -12.64
N MET A 216 -14.51 15.16 -11.50
CA MET A 216 -13.45 15.97 -10.92
C MET A 216 -12.08 15.69 -11.54
N PRO A 217 -11.16 16.68 -11.49
CA PRO A 217 -9.74 16.42 -11.72
C PRO A 217 -9.21 15.35 -10.73
N PRO A 218 -8.25 14.49 -11.14
CA PRO A 218 -7.80 13.35 -10.33
C PRO A 218 -7.39 13.71 -8.90
N MET A 219 -6.64 14.80 -8.73
CA MET A 219 -6.17 15.26 -7.42
C MET A 219 -7.32 15.78 -6.52
N SER A 220 -8.39 16.29 -7.11
CA SER A 220 -9.59 16.69 -6.36
C SER A 220 -10.42 15.47 -6.00
N ALA A 221 -10.61 14.53 -6.93
CA ALA A 221 -11.28 13.26 -6.67
C ALA A 221 -10.60 12.49 -5.52
N ALA A 222 -9.27 12.38 -5.53
CA ALA A 222 -8.50 11.73 -4.47
C ALA A 222 -8.72 12.37 -3.09
N ARG A 223 -8.80 13.70 -3.04
CA ARG A 223 -9.08 14.41 -1.78
C ARG A 223 -10.51 14.17 -1.28
N GLU A 224 -11.50 14.17 -2.16
CA GLU A 224 -12.89 13.86 -1.78
C GLU A 224 -13.03 12.41 -1.30
N LEU A 225 -12.46 11.46 -2.04
CA LEU A 225 -12.44 10.05 -1.66
C LEU A 225 -11.76 9.83 -0.30
N GLY A 226 -10.64 10.52 -0.04
CA GLY A 226 -9.97 10.49 1.26
C GLY A 226 -10.83 11.04 2.41
N ARG A 227 -11.70 12.03 2.16
CA ARG A 227 -12.66 12.50 3.17
C ARG A 227 -13.74 11.46 3.46
N ILE A 228 -14.23 10.79 2.42
CA ILE A 228 -15.21 9.71 2.56
C ILE A 228 -14.57 8.54 3.33
N GLU A 229 -13.38 8.11 2.95
CA GLU A 229 -12.60 7.09 3.66
C GLU A 229 -12.41 7.44 5.15
N ALA A 230 -12.03 8.67 5.46
CA ALA A 230 -11.89 9.12 6.85
C ALA A 230 -13.22 9.04 7.61
N SER A 231 -14.35 9.34 6.96
CA SER A 231 -15.68 9.22 7.57
C SER A 231 -16.10 7.75 7.79
N LEU A 232 -15.71 6.84 6.91
CA LEU A 232 -15.99 5.41 7.01
C LEU A 232 -15.14 4.72 8.09
N THR A 233 -13.91 5.19 8.28
CA THR A 233 -12.95 4.63 9.23
C THR A 233 -12.95 5.31 10.60
N ALA A 234 -13.65 6.44 10.74
CA ALA A 234 -13.75 7.16 12.01
C ALA A 234 -14.38 6.28 13.11
N PRO A 235 -13.80 6.22 14.32
CA PRO A 235 -14.39 5.49 15.43
C PRO A 235 -15.75 6.12 15.80
N LYS A 236 -16.80 5.29 15.85
CA LYS A 236 -18.14 5.76 16.26
C LYS A 236 -18.05 6.40 17.65
N PRO A 237 -18.63 7.60 17.85
CA PRO A 237 -18.60 8.27 19.14
C PRO A 237 -19.23 7.37 20.21
N ARG A 238 -18.56 7.26 21.36
CA ARG A 238 -19.09 6.51 22.51
C ARG A 238 -20.44 7.13 22.87
N THR A 239 -21.50 6.33 22.77
CA THR A 239 -22.83 6.74 23.23
C THR A 239 -22.71 7.13 24.70
N ALA A 240 -23.07 8.36 25.05
CA ALA A 240 -23.16 8.77 26.44
C ALA A 240 -24.07 7.78 27.17
N SER A 241 -23.59 7.23 28.30
CA SER A 241 -24.31 6.22 29.06
C SER A 241 -25.68 6.75 29.47
N THR A 242 -26.75 6.05 29.09
CA THR A 242 -28.13 6.30 29.52
C THR A 242 -28.37 5.84 30.97
N ALA A 243 -27.31 5.63 31.75
CA ALA A 243 -27.43 5.22 33.14
C ALA A 243 -28.15 6.32 33.95
N PRO A 244 -29.16 5.96 34.77
CA PRO A 244 -29.81 6.90 35.68
C PRO A 244 -28.77 7.54 36.63
N PRO A 245 -28.99 8.80 37.05
CA PRO A 245 -28.10 9.45 38.00
C PRO A 245 -27.99 8.65 39.30
N PRO A 246 -26.81 8.64 39.96
CA PRO A 246 -26.63 7.94 41.23
C PRO A 246 -27.68 8.39 42.26
N ILE A 247 -28.26 7.44 42.99
CA ILE A 247 -29.15 7.75 44.12
C ILE A 247 -28.41 8.60 45.15
N THR A 248 -28.94 9.77 45.48
CA THR A 248 -28.40 10.62 46.54
C THR A 248 -28.52 9.88 47.88
N PRO A 249 -27.44 9.75 48.67
CA PRO A 249 -27.53 9.08 49.96
C PRO A 249 -28.50 9.85 50.86
N GLY A 250 -29.49 9.15 51.40
CA GLY A 250 -30.46 9.72 52.32
C GLY A 250 -29.75 10.35 53.52
N LYS A 251 -30.09 11.61 53.84
CA LYS A 251 -29.64 12.23 55.09
C LYS A 251 -30.12 11.37 56.25
N ALA A 252 -29.20 10.72 56.94
CA ALA A 252 -29.48 10.12 58.23
C ALA A 252 -29.88 11.24 59.20
N SER A 253 -31.18 11.41 59.43
CA SER A 253 -31.70 12.22 60.53
C SER A 253 -31.57 11.43 61.83
N GLY A 254 -30.34 11.24 62.27
CA GLY A 254 -30.04 10.73 63.61
C GLY A 254 -29.80 11.91 64.54
N SER A 255 -30.84 12.41 65.21
CA SER A 255 -30.67 13.26 66.40
C SER A 255 -30.19 12.37 67.54
N GLY A 256 -28.90 12.02 67.55
CA GLY A 256 -28.28 11.36 68.68
C GLY A 256 -28.25 12.32 69.85
N ALA A 257 -29.00 12.04 70.91
CA ALA A 257 -28.89 12.75 72.17
C ALA A 257 -27.42 12.74 72.62
N LYS A 258 -26.87 13.91 72.97
CA LYS A 258 -25.48 14.03 73.45
C LYS A 258 -25.30 13.09 74.67
N SER A 259 -24.19 12.36 74.72
CA SER A 259 -23.87 11.54 75.89
C SER A 259 -23.73 12.43 77.14
N PRO A 260 -24.20 11.99 78.33
CA PRO A 260 -24.18 12.80 79.56
C PRO A 260 -22.78 13.31 79.92
N ASP A 261 -21.73 12.54 79.61
CA ASP A 261 -20.33 12.90 79.86
C ASP A 261 -19.80 14.07 79.00
N LYS A 262 -20.56 14.46 77.98
CA LYS A 262 -20.23 15.57 77.05
C LYS A 262 -21.21 16.73 77.14
N MET A 263 -22.14 16.71 78.11
CA MET A 263 -23.04 17.83 78.37
C MET A 263 -22.35 18.88 79.26
N SER A 264 -22.66 20.15 79.06
CA SER A 264 -22.29 21.18 80.03
C SER A 264 -23.03 20.97 81.36
N ALA A 265 -22.56 21.61 82.44
CA ALA A 265 -23.16 21.43 83.77
C ALA A 265 -24.65 21.83 83.83
N GLU A 266 -25.06 22.82 83.05
CA GLU A 266 -26.46 23.24 82.94
C GLU A 266 -27.30 22.24 82.14
N GLU A 267 -26.78 21.76 80.99
CA GLU A 267 -27.45 20.75 80.17
C GLU A 267 -27.60 19.41 80.90
N TYR A 268 -26.59 18.98 81.67
CA TYR A 268 -26.66 17.76 82.47
C TYR A 268 -27.72 17.84 83.57
N ARG A 269 -27.87 19.02 84.21
CA ARG A 269 -28.89 19.23 85.24
C ARG A 269 -30.29 19.11 84.63
N ALA A 270 -30.54 19.76 83.50
CA ALA A 270 -31.80 19.64 82.78
C ALA A 270 -32.08 18.19 82.32
N TRP A 271 -31.06 17.46 81.86
CA TRP A 271 -31.20 16.04 81.49
C TRP A 271 -31.56 15.15 82.68
N ARG A 272 -30.92 15.35 83.84
CA ARG A 272 -31.27 14.64 85.09
C ARG A 272 -32.66 14.99 85.61
N GLU A 273 -33.05 16.26 85.56
CA GLU A 273 -34.40 16.72 85.94
C GLU A 273 -35.49 16.15 85.01
N SER A 274 -35.17 15.95 83.73
CA SER A 274 -36.05 15.27 82.77
C SER A 274 -36.11 13.74 82.92
N GLY A 275 -35.45 13.18 83.95
CA GLY A 275 -35.51 11.75 84.28
C GLY A 275 -34.38 10.88 83.70
N GLY A 276 -33.30 11.49 83.21
CA GLY A 276 -32.14 10.77 82.69
C GLY A 276 -31.45 9.86 83.72
N LYS A 277 -31.22 8.60 83.35
CA LYS A 277 -30.49 7.59 84.14
C LYS A 277 -29.26 7.13 83.36
N PHE A 278 -28.20 6.74 84.07
CA PHE A 278 -27.00 6.14 83.48
C PHE A 278 -27.30 4.77 82.91
#